data_AF-A0A317VNK1-F1
#
_entry.id   AF-A0A317VNK1-F1
#
_cell.length_a   1.000
_cell.length_b   1.000
_cell.length_c   1.000
_cell.angle_alpha   90.00
_cell.angle_beta   90.00
_cell.angle_gamma   90.00
#
_symmetry.space_group_name_H-M   'P 1'
#
loop_
_entity.id
_entity.type
_entity.pdbx_description
1 polymer ?
#
loop_
_entity_poly.entity_id
_entity_poly.type
_entity_poly.pdbx_seq_one_letter_code
_entity_poly.pdbx_strand_id
1 'polypeptide(L)'
;METYYGRVRSSQDARILFEACSMGLLSCVTRCLSTEEQLSIRPGSVFVWDEHKADIQIWVDGRQWIPCEDSASPEAYREINHGNIPKGKDRHDCYQPDGLIRQHFGIILPTGQNLQMISYYSESDSFDLQTPWEEPSL
;
A
#
# COMPACT_ATOMS: atom_id res chain seq x y z
N MET A 1 0.63 0.99 -13.19
CA MET A 1 1.86 1.75 -12.87
C MET A 1 2.16 1.56 -11.40
N GLU A 2 3.18 0.78 -11.04
CA GLU A 2 3.62 0.57 -9.65
C GLU A 2 4.92 1.37 -9.43
N THR A 3 5.13 1.91 -8.23
CA THR A 3 6.41 2.58 -7.89
C THR A 3 7.49 1.56 -7.56
N TYR A 4 7.11 0.50 -6.85
CA TYR A 4 8.00 -0.61 -6.47
C TYR A 4 7.19 -1.91 -6.39
N TYR A 5 7.86 -3.03 -6.56
CA TYR A 5 7.28 -4.36 -6.38
C TYR A 5 8.11 -5.15 -5.37
N GLY A 6 7.53 -5.41 -4.19
CA GLY A 6 8.19 -6.12 -3.09
C GLY A 6 7.50 -5.87 -1.75
N ARG A 7 8.13 -6.30 -0.66
CA ARG A 7 7.50 -6.27 0.67
C ARG A 7 8.02 -5.13 1.54
N VAL A 8 7.15 -4.19 1.88
CA VAL A 8 7.41 -3.19 2.94
C VAL A 8 7.03 -3.82 4.28
N ARG A 9 8.01 -4.15 5.13
CA ARG A 9 7.78 -4.78 6.44
C ARG A 9 7.80 -3.77 7.59
N SER A 10 8.49 -2.65 7.40
CA SER A 10 8.78 -1.69 8.45
C SER A 10 8.77 -0.25 7.95
N SER A 11 8.74 0.71 8.87
CA SER A 11 8.96 2.12 8.54
C SER A 11 10.35 2.40 7.97
N GLN A 12 11.34 1.53 8.25
CA GLN A 12 12.67 1.65 7.66
C GLN A 12 12.64 1.34 6.15
N ASP A 13 11.91 0.30 5.75
CA ASP A 13 11.68 -0.02 4.33
C ASP A 13 10.96 1.12 3.62
N ALA A 14 9.92 1.68 4.25
CA ALA A 14 9.18 2.80 3.72
C ALA A 14 10.07 4.02 3.48
N ARG A 15 10.98 4.31 4.43
CA ARG A 15 11.93 5.43 4.32
C ARG A 15 12.84 5.31 3.10
N ILE A 16 13.35 4.10 2.82
CA ILE A 16 14.19 3.85 1.63
C ILE A 16 13.42 4.18 0.36
N LEU A 17 12.18 3.71 0.24
CA LEU A 17 11.34 4.00 -0.92
C LEU A 17 10.99 5.48 -1.05
N PHE A 18 10.73 6.17 0.06
CA PHE A 18 10.51 7.63 0.05
C PHE A 18 11.74 8.40 -0.42
N GLU A 19 12.93 8.02 0.05
CA GLU A 19 14.19 8.66 -0.34
C GLU A 19 14.49 8.43 -1.83
N ALA A 20 14.37 7.19 -2.30
CA ALA A 20 14.55 6.84 -3.71
C ALA A 20 13.57 7.62 -4.62
N CYS A 21 12.31 7.79 -4.20
CA CYS A 21 11.33 8.61 -4.90
C CYS A 21 11.71 10.11 -4.89
N SER A 22 12.14 10.63 -3.74
CA SER A 22 12.56 12.03 -3.60
C SER A 22 13.77 12.37 -4.47
N MET A 23 14.66 11.40 -4.70
CA MET A 23 15.84 11.52 -5.55
C MET A 23 15.53 11.26 -7.04
N GLY A 24 14.31 10.82 -7.38
CA GLY A 24 13.92 10.47 -8.74
C GLY A 24 14.47 9.13 -9.24
N LEU A 25 14.98 8.28 -8.35
CA LEU A 25 15.41 6.91 -8.66
C LEU A 25 14.20 6.02 -8.95
N LEU A 26 13.13 6.18 -8.17
CA LEU A 26 11.84 5.54 -8.38
C LEU A 26 10.81 6.56 -8.86
N SER A 27 9.92 6.11 -9.76
CA SER A 27 8.85 6.95 -10.29
C SER A 27 7.66 7.00 -9.33
N CYS A 28 7.35 8.20 -8.84
CA CYS A 28 6.12 8.45 -8.08
C CYS A 28 4.88 8.33 -8.98
N VAL A 29 3.77 7.91 -8.39
CA VAL A 29 2.44 8.08 -8.96
C VAL A 29 2.11 9.57 -9.02
N THR A 30 1.62 10.04 -10.17
CA THR A 30 1.33 11.46 -10.44
C THR A 30 -0.16 11.73 -10.71
N ARG A 31 -0.99 10.71 -10.69
CA ARG A 31 -2.45 10.77 -10.92
C ARG A 31 -3.14 9.56 -10.31
N CYS A 32 -4.45 9.64 -10.11
CA CYS A 32 -5.24 8.48 -9.72
C CYS A 32 -5.09 7.33 -10.73
N LEU A 33 -5.18 6.10 -10.21
CA LEU A 33 -5.16 4.89 -11.03
C LEU A 33 -6.42 4.79 -11.89
N SER A 34 -6.25 4.38 -13.15
CA SER A 34 -7.36 3.95 -14.00
C SER A 34 -7.95 2.63 -13.50
N THR A 35 -9.16 2.28 -13.97
CA THR A 35 -9.81 1.01 -13.60
C THR A 35 -8.94 -0.21 -13.93
N GLU A 36 -8.24 -0.21 -15.07
CA GLU A 36 -7.32 -1.29 -15.45
C GLU A 36 -6.12 -1.39 -14.49
N GLU A 37 -5.54 -0.25 -14.11
CA GLU A 37 -4.43 -0.20 -13.15
C GLU A 37 -4.87 -0.66 -11.75
N GLN A 38 -6.08 -0.30 -11.32
CA GLN A 38 -6.65 -0.78 -10.04
C GLN A 38 -6.84 -2.30 -10.03
N LEU A 39 -7.30 -2.88 -11.15
CA LEU A 39 -7.43 -4.33 -11.30
C LEU A 39 -6.08 -5.06 -11.26
N SER A 40 -4.99 -4.38 -11.62
CA SER A 40 -3.63 -4.96 -11.60
C SER A 40 -2.96 -4.99 -10.22
N ILE A 41 -3.57 -4.37 -9.19
CA ILE A 41 -3.05 -4.38 -7.81
C ILE A 41 -2.97 -5.82 -7.29
N ARG A 42 -1.81 -6.19 -6.77
CA ARG A 42 -1.50 -7.54 -6.30
C ARG A 42 -0.62 -7.51 -5.04
N PRO A 43 -0.41 -8.65 -4.37
CA PRO A 43 0.55 -8.70 -3.28
C PRO A 43 1.94 -8.27 -3.76
N GLY A 44 2.59 -7.38 -3.01
CA GLY A 44 3.85 -6.73 -3.36
C GLY A 44 3.72 -5.40 -4.12
N SER A 45 2.52 -5.01 -4.58
CA SER A 45 2.34 -3.69 -5.21
C SER A 45 2.60 -2.57 -4.21
N VAL A 46 3.45 -1.60 -4.56
CA VAL A 46 3.71 -0.40 -3.77
C VAL A 46 3.57 0.84 -4.63
N PHE A 47 2.88 1.85 -4.11
CA PHE A 47 2.67 3.13 -4.77
C PHE A 47 3.09 4.25 -3.84
N VAL A 48 3.94 5.15 -4.34
CA VAL A 48 4.37 6.35 -3.62
C VAL A 48 3.93 7.57 -4.43
N TRP A 49 3.37 8.58 -3.78
CA TRP A 49 2.99 9.83 -4.42
C TRP A 49 3.31 11.03 -3.53
N ASP A 50 3.51 12.18 -4.17
CA ASP A 50 3.49 13.46 -3.48
C ASP A 50 2.05 13.97 -3.50
N GLU A 51 1.45 14.16 -2.32
CA GLU A 51 0.04 14.52 -2.15
C GLU A 51 -0.35 15.77 -2.97
N HIS A 52 0.52 16.77 -2.98
CA HIS A 52 0.26 18.05 -3.65
C HIS A 52 0.51 17.98 -5.15
N LYS A 53 1.54 17.23 -5.58
CA LYS A 53 1.88 17.14 -7.02
C LYS A 53 0.93 16.21 -7.78
N ALA A 54 0.48 15.14 -7.15
CA ALA A 54 -0.41 14.17 -7.76
C ALA A 54 -1.91 14.56 -7.63
N ASP A 55 -2.22 15.52 -6.75
CA ASP A 55 -3.59 15.87 -6.34
C ASP A 55 -4.36 14.65 -5.82
N ILE A 56 -3.68 13.83 -5.00
CA ILE A 56 -4.24 12.60 -4.40
C ILE A 56 -4.18 12.76 -2.89
N GLN A 57 -5.30 13.17 -2.30
CA GLN A 57 -5.46 13.24 -0.84
C GLN A 57 -5.90 11.91 -0.23
N ILE A 58 -6.64 11.10 -0.99
CA ILE A 58 -7.16 9.80 -0.55
C ILE A 58 -6.83 8.77 -1.62
N TRP A 59 -6.18 7.69 -1.19
CA TRP A 59 -5.92 6.56 -2.06
C TRP A 59 -7.20 5.75 -2.31
N VAL A 60 -7.59 5.60 -3.57
CA VAL A 60 -8.76 4.84 -4.01
C VAL A 60 -8.32 3.72 -4.94
N ASP A 61 -8.64 2.49 -4.56
CA ASP A 61 -8.24 1.25 -5.25
C ASP A 61 -9.42 0.36 -5.69
N GLY A 62 -10.65 0.85 -5.51
CA GLY A 62 -11.87 0.11 -5.88
C GLY A 62 -12.21 -1.09 -4.98
N ARG A 63 -11.48 -1.27 -3.87
CA ARG A 63 -11.66 -2.39 -2.93
C ARG A 63 -12.30 -1.93 -1.62
N GLN A 64 -12.89 -2.87 -0.88
CA GLN A 64 -13.47 -2.61 0.43
C GLN A 64 -12.52 -3.05 1.53
N TRP A 65 -12.37 -2.20 2.55
CA TRP A 65 -11.33 -2.32 3.55
C TRP A 65 -11.90 -2.17 4.96
N ILE A 66 -11.40 -2.99 5.88
CA ILE A 66 -11.66 -2.87 7.32
C ILE A 66 -10.34 -2.84 8.09
N PRO A 67 -10.28 -2.21 9.28
CA PRO A 67 -9.08 -2.23 10.11
C PRO A 67 -8.62 -3.66 10.40
N CYS A 68 -7.33 -3.93 10.24
CA CYS A 68 -6.73 -5.23 10.55
C CYS A 68 -6.24 -5.23 12.00
N GLU A 69 -7.05 -5.73 12.92
CA GLU A 69 -6.77 -5.72 14.37
C GLU A 69 -5.57 -6.61 14.76
N ASP A 70 -5.26 -7.62 13.96
CA ASP A 70 -4.16 -8.57 14.21
C ASP A 70 -2.79 -8.10 13.65
N SER A 71 -2.76 -6.95 12.96
CA SER A 71 -1.52 -6.42 12.38
C SER A 71 -0.71 -5.62 13.40
N ALA A 72 0.62 -5.74 13.34
CA ALA A 72 1.52 -4.90 14.12
C ALA A 72 1.49 -3.42 13.71
N SER A 73 0.89 -3.08 12.56
CA SER A 73 0.73 -1.70 12.07
C SER A 73 -0.72 -1.25 12.26
N PRO A 74 -0.98 -0.18 13.05
CA PRO A 74 -2.33 0.33 13.27
C PRO A 74 -2.97 0.93 11.99
N GLU A 75 -2.17 1.25 10.99
CA GLU A 75 -2.60 1.72 9.66
C GLU A 75 -2.89 0.57 8.68
N ALA A 76 -2.86 -0.68 9.14
CA ALA A 76 -3.15 -1.83 8.31
C ALA A 76 -4.66 -2.06 8.15
N TYR A 77 -5.08 -2.33 6.92
CA TYR A 77 -6.46 -2.67 6.60
C TYR A 77 -6.52 -3.96 5.78
N ARG A 78 -7.50 -4.80 6.05
CA ARG A 78 -7.75 -6.06 5.35
C ARG A 78 -8.90 -5.92 4.36
N GLU A 79 -8.73 -6.55 3.20
CA GLU A 79 -9.74 -6.62 2.15
C GLU A 79 -10.91 -7.52 2.54
N ILE A 80 -12.12 -7.08 2.22
CA ILE A 80 -13.36 -7.83 2.43
C ILE A 80 -14.11 -8.01 1.11
N ASN A 81 -14.93 -9.05 1.03
CA ASN A 81 -15.76 -9.31 -0.14
C ASN A 81 -16.71 -8.14 -0.41
N HIS A 82 -16.85 -7.77 -1.68
CA HIS A 82 -17.84 -6.77 -2.12
C HIS A 82 -19.26 -7.22 -1.79
N GLY A 83 -19.89 -6.58 -0.81
CA GLY A 83 -21.26 -6.88 -0.41
C GLY A 83 -21.68 -6.17 0.88
N ASN A 84 -22.98 -6.17 1.17
CA ASN A 84 -23.50 -5.70 2.45
C ASN A 84 -22.91 -6.57 3.56
N ILE A 85 -22.03 -6.03 4.40
CA ILE A 85 -21.64 -6.67 5.67
C ILE A 85 -22.95 -6.94 6.42
N PRO A 86 -23.40 -8.20 6.57
CA PRO A 86 -24.69 -8.47 7.18
C PRO A 86 -24.61 -8.04 8.64
N LYS A 87 -25.50 -7.16 9.08
CA LYS A 87 -25.59 -6.77 10.50
C LYS A 87 -25.81 -8.05 11.33
N GLY A 88 -24.85 -8.38 12.19
CA GLY A 88 -24.94 -9.52 13.10
C GLY A 88 -24.14 -10.77 12.73
N LYS A 89 -23.30 -10.75 11.68
CA LYS A 89 -22.27 -11.78 11.47
C LYS A 89 -20.91 -11.33 12.02
N ASP A 90 -20.10 -12.30 12.44
CA ASP A 90 -18.70 -12.07 12.81
C ASP A 90 -17.92 -11.48 11.64
N ARG A 91 -17.01 -10.53 11.94
CA ARG A 91 -16.18 -9.86 10.92
C ARG A 91 -15.34 -10.84 10.09
N HIS A 92 -15.02 -12.00 10.65
CA HIS A 92 -14.28 -13.04 9.94
C HIS A 92 -15.05 -13.59 8.72
N ASP A 93 -16.38 -13.60 8.75
CA ASP A 93 -17.20 -14.12 7.65
C ASP A 93 -17.19 -13.21 6.40
N CYS A 94 -16.73 -11.97 6.51
CA CYS A 94 -16.67 -11.05 5.37
C CYS A 94 -15.29 -10.95 4.73
N TYR A 95 -14.26 -11.59 5.30
CA TYR A 95 -12.90 -11.56 4.75
C TYR A 95 -12.90 -12.19 3.36
N GLN A 96 -12.20 -11.52 2.43
CA GLN A 96 -11.96 -12.11 1.13
C GLN A 96 -10.97 -13.28 1.29
N PRO A 97 -11.26 -14.48 0.75
CA PRO A 97 -10.27 -15.55 0.68
C PRO A 97 -9.03 -15.08 -0.07
N ASP A 98 -7.85 -15.25 0.51
CA ASP A 98 -6.58 -14.68 -0.01
C ASP A 98 -6.64 -13.16 -0.25
N GLY A 99 -7.42 -12.46 0.58
CA GLY A 99 -7.58 -11.02 0.52
C GLY A 99 -6.27 -10.27 0.76
N LEU A 100 -6.16 -9.09 0.15
CA LEU A 100 -5.04 -8.20 0.40
C LEU A 100 -5.13 -7.59 1.80
N ILE A 101 -3.96 -7.30 2.35
CA ILE A 101 -3.77 -6.36 3.44
C ILE A 101 -3.01 -5.18 2.85
N ARG A 102 -3.47 -3.97 3.16
CA ARG A 102 -2.78 -2.73 2.79
C ARG A 102 -2.25 -2.01 4.02
N GLN A 103 -1.11 -1.36 3.87
CA GLN A 103 -0.53 -0.48 4.88
C GLN A 103 -0.28 0.90 4.30
N HIS A 104 -0.55 1.91 5.10
CA HIS A 104 -0.34 3.31 4.74
C HIS A 104 0.82 3.90 5.51
N PHE A 105 1.68 4.64 4.82
CA PHE A 105 2.81 5.36 5.39
C PHE A 105 2.83 6.78 4.84
N GLY A 106 3.25 7.75 5.66
CA GLY A 106 3.42 9.13 5.21
C GLY A 106 4.64 9.77 5.84
N ILE A 107 5.29 10.65 5.10
CA ILE A 107 6.40 11.47 5.58
C ILE A 107 6.36 12.87 4.96
N ILE A 108 6.60 13.89 5.78
CA ILE A 108 6.86 15.24 5.31
C ILE A 108 8.37 15.44 5.32
N LEU A 109 8.96 15.64 4.15
CA LEU A 109 10.39 15.90 4.01
C LEU A 109 10.71 17.35 4.41
N PRO A 110 11.96 17.65 4.84
CA PRO A 110 12.38 19.03 5.13
C PRO A 110 12.25 19.99 3.95
N THR A 111 12.23 19.46 2.73
CA THR A 111 11.98 20.21 1.49
C THR A 111 10.53 20.68 1.34
N GLY A 112 9.63 20.27 2.25
CA GLY A 112 8.20 20.55 2.20
C GLY A 112 7.39 19.55 1.39
N GLN A 113 8.02 18.53 0.78
CA GLN A 113 7.32 17.48 0.05
C GLN A 113 6.55 16.58 1.03
N ASN A 114 5.26 16.39 0.78
CA ASN A 114 4.40 15.49 1.54
C ASN A 114 4.26 14.18 0.76
N LEU A 115 5.10 13.20 1.08
CA LEU A 115 5.08 11.89 0.41
C LEU A 115 4.20 10.92 1.17
N GLN A 116 3.32 10.26 0.45
CA GLN A 116 2.42 9.23 0.93
C GLN A 116 2.73 7.93 0.20
N MET A 117 2.52 6.80 0.88
CA MET A 117 2.75 5.48 0.33
C MET A 117 1.67 4.51 0.78
N ILE A 118 1.21 3.69 -0.16
CA ILE A 118 0.38 2.52 0.14
C ILE A 118 1.13 1.27 -0.35
N SER A 119 1.21 0.27 0.51
CA SER A 119 1.77 -1.04 0.18
C SER A 119 0.71 -2.12 0.34
N TYR A 120 0.74 -3.12 -0.55
CA TYR A 120 -0.16 -4.26 -0.54
C TYR A 120 0.60 -5.55 -0.32
N TYR A 121 0.05 -6.45 0.48
CA TYR A 121 0.58 -7.79 0.71
C TYR A 121 -0.57 -8.76 0.99
N SER A 122 -0.28 -10.05 1.08
CA SER A 122 -1.24 -11.04 1.61
C SER A 122 -0.62 -11.81 2.78
N GLU A 123 -1.44 -12.48 3.61
CA GLU A 123 -0.89 -13.39 4.64
C GLU A 123 -0.23 -14.62 4.04
N SER A 124 -0.74 -15.04 2.88
CA SER A 124 -0.22 -16.15 2.07
C SER A 124 1.04 -15.76 1.30
N ASP A 125 1.45 -14.48 1.30
CA ASP A 125 2.71 -14.07 0.67
C ASP A 125 3.83 -14.85 1.33
N SER A 126 4.42 -15.72 0.53
CA SER A 126 5.64 -16.42 0.87
C SER A 126 6.70 -15.37 1.17
N PHE A 127 7.58 -15.65 2.13
CA PHE A 127 8.66 -14.76 2.57
C PHE A 127 9.64 -14.33 1.45
N ASP A 128 9.36 -14.68 0.20
CA ASP A 128 10.16 -14.55 -1.01
C ASP A 128 10.08 -13.16 -1.68
N LEU A 129 9.12 -12.30 -1.29
CA LEU A 129 9.11 -10.92 -1.80
C LEU A 129 10.26 -10.12 -1.19
N GLN A 130 11.11 -9.58 -2.06
CA GLN A 130 12.27 -8.79 -1.69
C GLN A 130 11.87 -7.51 -0.94
N THR A 131 12.58 -7.22 0.15
CA THR A 131 12.36 -6.02 0.94
C THR A 131 13.25 -4.87 0.44
N PRO A 132 12.78 -3.60 0.53
CA PRO A 132 13.61 -2.45 0.15
C PRO A 132 14.96 -2.40 0.88
N TRP A 133 15.02 -2.84 2.14
CA TRP A 133 16.27 -2.93 2.90
C TRP A 133 17.30 -3.90 2.30
N GLU A 134 16.84 -4.95 1.60
CA GLU A 134 17.69 -5.98 1.01
C GLU A 134 18.00 -5.73 -0.48
N GLU A 135 17.44 -4.67 -1.08
CA GLU A 135 17.59 -4.31 -2.50
C GLU A 135 18.83 -3.43 -2.70
N PRO A 136 19.93 -3.95 -3.28
CA PRO A 136 21.18 -3.19 -3.40
C PRO A 136 21.09 -2.01 -4.37
N SER A 137 20.03 -1.95 -5.18
CA SER A 137 19.81 -0.91 -6.18
C SER A 137 19.10 0.34 -5.63
N LEU A 138 18.64 0.31 -4.37
CA LEU A 138 17.98 1.39 -3.65
C LEU A 138 18.87 1.93 -2.53
#